data_AF-A0A087BQ00-F1
#
_entry.id   AF-A0A087BQ00-F1
#
_cell.length_a   1.000
_cell.length_b   1.000
_cell.length_c   1.000
_cell.angle_alpha   90.00
_cell.angle_beta   90.00
_cell.angle_gamma   90.00
#
_symmetry.space_group_name_H-M   'P 1'
#
loop_
_entity.id
_entity.type
_entity.pdbx_description
1 polymer ?
#
loop_
_entity_poly.entity_id
_entity_poly.type
_entity_poly.pdbx_seq_one_letter_code
_entity_poly.pdbx_strand_id
1 'polypeptide(L)'
;MVEDDASRAPLDFLSHNCCPATCLVRVRSFADSGGYDEAMRSGFEDWDFFLSLLSTRVDAHIAIAPEELIIYRTATTSSNITSMSHRIDLMRHIIGRHHDLYVEHLEAALTGIEAISLSRLTLWETLMRGEHNPSNDFLRHPSCGDGGMATAVRLSTRSMTPLTTRPGTLPSTATPTEIPAPETTPTTTTTTAHS
;
A
#
# COMPACT_ATOMS: atom_id res chain seq x y z
N MET A 1 -12.63 -14.63 -26.82
CA MET A 1 -11.26 -14.80 -26.32
C MET A 1 -11.09 -13.80 -25.20
N VAL A 2 -11.30 -14.23 -23.97
CA VAL A 2 -10.96 -13.49 -22.75
C VAL A 2 -10.15 -14.50 -21.96
N GLU A 3 -8.82 -14.43 -22.11
CA GLU A 3 -7.94 -15.09 -21.15
C GLU A 3 -7.80 -14.12 -20.00
N ASP A 4 -8.63 -14.34 -18.97
CA ASP A 4 -8.45 -13.76 -17.65
C ASP A 4 -7.52 -14.73 -16.90
N ASP A 5 -6.26 -14.79 -17.33
CA ASP A 5 -5.20 -15.47 -16.57
C ASP A 5 -4.63 -14.43 -15.60
N ALA A 6 -5.19 -14.37 -14.40
CA ALA A 6 -4.72 -13.51 -13.32
C ALA A 6 -3.38 -14.01 -12.74
N SER A 7 -2.44 -14.36 -13.61
CA SER A 7 -1.05 -14.67 -13.27
C SER A 7 -0.31 -13.35 -13.05
N ARG A 8 0.20 -13.16 -11.83
CA ARG A 8 0.97 -11.97 -11.46
C ARG A 8 2.45 -12.22 -11.63
N ALA A 9 3.12 -11.24 -12.24
CA ALA A 9 4.55 -11.24 -12.52
C ALA A 9 5.34 -10.68 -11.32
N PRO A 10 6.67 -10.91 -11.23
CA PRO A 10 7.52 -10.35 -10.16
C PRO A 10 7.29 -8.85 -9.92
N LEU A 11 7.06 -8.09 -11.00
CA LEU A 11 6.84 -6.65 -10.98
C LEU A 11 5.63 -6.23 -10.13
N ASP A 12 4.58 -7.04 -10.09
CA ASP A 12 3.35 -6.73 -9.36
C ASP A 12 3.58 -6.68 -7.84
N PHE A 13 4.68 -7.28 -7.36
CA PHE A 13 4.99 -7.41 -5.95
C PHE A 13 6.12 -6.48 -5.49
N LEU A 14 6.74 -5.69 -6.36
CA LEU A 14 7.87 -4.82 -5.96
C LEU A 14 7.44 -3.58 -5.18
N SER A 15 6.26 -3.04 -5.47
CA SER A 15 5.79 -1.80 -4.83
C SER A 15 5.20 -2.04 -3.43
N HIS A 16 4.61 -3.22 -3.21
CA HIS A 16 4.00 -3.61 -1.95
C HIS A 16 3.74 -5.12 -1.91
N ASN A 17 3.57 -5.65 -0.70
CA ASN A 17 3.22 -7.06 -0.49
C ASN A 17 1.78 -7.34 -0.96
N CYS A 18 1.61 -7.80 -2.20
CA CYS A 18 0.32 -8.31 -2.70
C CYS A 18 0.13 -9.81 -2.49
N CYS A 19 0.98 -10.46 -1.70
CA CYS A 19 1.00 -11.90 -1.63
C CYS A 19 -0.15 -12.44 -0.78
N PRO A 20 -0.82 -13.52 -1.22
CA PRO A 20 -1.83 -14.17 -0.38
C PRO A 20 -1.19 -14.72 0.89
N ALA A 21 -1.72 -14.33 2.05
CA ALA A 21 -1.28 -14.84 3.35
C ALA A 21 -1.42 -16.37 3.47
N THR A 22 -2.36 -16.95 2.73
CA THR A 22 -2.52 -18.39 2.58
C THR A 22 -2.34 -18.75 1.11
N CYS A 23 -1.41 -19.66 0.85
CA CYS A 23 -1.12 -20.14 -0.50
C CYS A 23 -0.81 -21.65 -0.51
N LEU A 24 -0.91 -22.25 -1.69
CA LEU A 24 -0.36 -23.58 -1.95
C LEU A 24 0.89 -23.41 -2.81
N VAL A 25 2.00 -24.00 -2.38
CA VAL A 25 3.27 -23.92 -3.10
C VAL A 25 3.73 -25.33 -3.46
N ARG A 26 4.23 -25.50 -4.69
CA ARG A 26 4.89 -26.75 -5.08
C ARG A 26 6.14 -26.94 -4.24
N VAL A 27 6.31 -28.12 -3.65
CA VAL A 27 7.47 -28.45 -2.79
C VAL A 27 8.81 -28.14 -3.48
N ARG A 28 8.93 -28.43 -4.77
CA ARG A 28 10.13 -28.10 -5.55
C ARG A 28 10.38 -26.59 -5.64
N SER A 29 9.36 -25.79 -5.94
CA SER A 29 9.49 -24.32 -5.99
C SER A 29 9.90 -23.74 -4.64
N PHE A 30 9.37 -24.29 -3.54
CA PHE A 30 9.78 -23.88 -2.18
C PHE A 30 11.25 -24.21 -1.91
N ALA A 31 11.70 -25.40 -2.30
CA ALA A 31 13.09 -25.82 -2.11
C ALA A 31 14.05 -25.00 -2.99
N ASP A 32 13.70 -24.79 -4.26
CA ASP A 32 14.50 -24.05 -5.23
C ASP A 32 14.66 -22.57 -4.81
N SER A 33 13.63 -21.98 -4.20
CA SER A 33 13.70 -20.59 -3.70
C SER A 33 14.46 -20.42 -2.39
N GLY A 34 14.91 -21.51 -1.76
CA GLY A 34 15.57 -21.49 -0.46
C GLY A 34 14.62 -21.34 0.74
N GLY A 35 13.30 -21.40 0.53
CA GLY A 35 12.30 -21.25 1.59
C GLY A 35 12.24 -19.85 2.21
N TYR A 36 11.76 -19.76 3.45
CA TYR A 36 11.67 -18.50 4.20
C TYR A 36 13.01 -18.10 4.83
N ASP A 37 13.28 -16.80 4.91
CA ASP A 37 14.37 -16.27 5.75
C ASP A 37 14.00 -16.38 7.25
N GLU A 38 14.61 -17.31 7.96
CA GLU A 38 14.37 -17.55 9.39
C GLU A 38 14.72 -16.36 10.31
N ALA A 39 15.49 -15.39 9.80
CA ALA A 39 15.81 -14.16 10.51
C ALA A 39 14.64 -13.16 10.49
N MET A 40 13.71 -13.25 9.53
CA MET A 40 12.57 -12.36 9.38
C MET A 40 11.43 -12.70 10.35
N ARG A 41 11.64 -12.39 11.64
CA ARG A 41 10.67 -12.65 12.72
C ARG A 41 9.74 -11.48 13.04
N SER A 42 9.94 -10.35 12.36
CA SER A 42 9.19 -9.11 12.59
C SER A 42 8.13 -8.83 11.52
N GLY A 43 7.90 -9.78 10.60
CA GLY A 43 6.95 -9.69 9.50
C GLY A 43 7.60 -9.51 8.13
N PHE A 44 6.77 -9.59 7.08
CA PHE A 44 7.11 -9.52 5.65
C PHE A 44 7.96 -10.70 5.15
N GLU A 45 8.05 -11.78 5.93
CA GLU A 45 8.68 -13.03 5.54
C GLU A 45 7.99 -13.67 4.33
N ASP A 46 6.67 -13.49 4.23
CA ASP A 46 5.87 -13.86 3.07
C ASP A 46 6.33 -13.11 1.83
N TRP A 47 6.43 -11.79 1.90
CA TRP A 47 6.85 -10.96 0.79
C TRP A 47 8.24 -11.32 0.29
N ASP A 48 9.20 -11.49 1.19
CA ASP A 48 10.55 -11.95 0.86
C ASP A 48 10.56 -13.31 0.15
N PHE A 49 9.79 -14.25 0.70
CA PHE A 49 9.66 -15.59 0.12
C PHE A 49 9.11 -15.56 -1.30
N PHE A 50 8.05 -14.78 -1.56
CA PHE A 50 7.45 -14.71 -2.89
C PHE A 50 8.34 -13.99 -3.90
N LEU A 51 9.06 -12.95 -3.51
CA LEU A 51 10.07 -12.33 -4.39
C LEU A 51 11.18 -13.32 -4.73
N SER A 52 11.65 -14.10 -3.75
CA SER A 52 12.64 -15.18 -3.96
C SER A 52 12.10 -16.22 -4.94
N LEU A 53 10.86 -16.69 -4.72
CA LEU A 53 10.20 -17.69 -5.56
C LEU A 53 10.04 -17.22 -7.01
N LEU A 54 9.59 -15.98 -7.21
CA LEU A 54 9.39 -15.38 -8.53
C LEU A 54 10.71 -15.09 -9.26
N SER A 55 11.79 -14.84 -8.52
CA SER A 55 13.12 -14.59 -9.10
C SER A 55 13.90 -15.87 -9.41
N THR A 56 13.51 -17.00 -8.82
CA THR A 56 14.24 -18.27 -8.97
C THR A 56 14.04 -18.90 -10.35
N ARG A 57 12.87 -18.69 -10.98
CA ARG A 57 12.56 -19.32 -12.27
C ARG A 57 11.78 -18.37 -13.16
N VAL A 58 12.13 -18.37 -14.45
CA VAL A 58 11.45 -17.56 -15.48
C VAL A 58 9.97 -17.94 -15.65
N ASP A 59 9.60 -19.19 -15.35
CA ASP A 59 8.22 -19.70 -15.44
C ASP A 59 7.43 -19.59 -14.12
N ALA A 60 8.03 -19.01 -13.06
CA ALA A 60 7.36 -18.81 -11.80
C ALA A 60 6.28 -17.72 -11.91
N HIS A 61 5.08 -18.04 -11.42
CA HIS A 61 3.95 -17.12 -11.36
C HIS A 61 3.14 -17.39 -10.10
N ILE A 62 2.42 -16.37 -9.65
CA ILE A 62 1.44 -16.48 -8.57
C ILE A 62 0.06 -16.27 -9.19
N ALA A 63 -0.83 -17.25 -8.99
CA ALA A 63 -2.23 -17.14 -9.35
C ALA A 63 -3.07 -16.96 -8.07
N ILE A 64 -4.08 -16.10 -8.14
CA ILE A 64 -5.05 -15.90 -7.07
C ILE A 64 -6.33 -16.67 -7.45
N ALA A 65 -6.82 -17.51 -6.56
CA ALA A 65 -8.10 -18.19 -6.77
C ALA A 65 -9.23 -17.15 -6.89
N PRO A 66 -10.11 -17.25 -7.90
CA PRO A 66 -11.19 -16.28 -8.09
C PRO A 66 -12.28 -16.41 -7.01
N GLU A 67 -12.40 -17.56 -6.36
CA GLU A 67 -13.35 -17.78 -5.27
C GLU A 67 -12.81 -17.29 -3.92
N GLU A 68 -13.70 -16.72 -3.10
CA GLU A 68 -13.41 -16.36 -1.70
C GLU A 68 -13.34 -17.62 -0.83
N LEU A 69 -12.21 -18.31 -0.86
CA LEU A 69 -12.04 -19.60 -0.18
C LEU A 69 -11.72 -19.46 1.32
N ILE A 70 -11.33 -18.27 1.78
CA ILE A 70 -10.81 -18.07 3.13
C ILE A 70 -11.38 -16.78 3.74
N ILE A 71 -12.00 -16.93 4.91
CA ILE A 71 -12.40 -15.81 5.74
C ILE A 71 -11.29 -15.55 6.76
N TYR A 72 -10.44 -14.56 6.47
CA TYR A 72 -9.30 -14.22 7.32
C TYR A 72 -9.67 -13.18 8.38
N ARG A 73 -9.47 -13.51 9.66
CA ARG A 73 -9.70 -12.57 10.77
C ARG A 73 -8.39 -11.90 11.18
N THR A 74 -8.34 -10.57 11.09
CA THR A 74 -7.19 -9.79 11.57
C THR A 74 -7.49 -9.18 12.94
N ALA A 75 -6.67 -9.49 13.94
CA ALA A 75 -6.74 -8.90 15.28
C ALA A 75 -5.70 -7.79 15.45
N THR A 76 -5.92 -6.85 16.38
CA THR A 76 -4.99 -5.74 16.68
C THR A 76 -3.60 -6.20 17.13
N THR A 77 -3.49 -7.40 17.69
CA THR A 77 -2.24 -8.02 18.14
C THR A 77 -1.61 -8.93 17.08
N SER A 78 -2.19 -9.04 15.88
CA SER A 78 -1.65 -9.90 14.83
C SER A 78 -0.35 -9.34 14.25
N SER A 79 0.52 -10.24 13.78
CA SER A 79 1.83 -9.89 13.21
C SER A 79 1.74 -8.90 12.05
N ASN A 80 0.67 -8.96 11.25
CA ASN A 80 0.41 -7.99 10.17
C ASN A 80 0.24 -6.56 10.70
N ILE A 81 -0.37 -6.39 11.88
CA ILE A 81 -0.54 -5.07 12.51
C ILE A 81 0.74 -4.60 13.16
N THR A 82 1.44 -5.47 13.89
CA THR A 82 2.64 -5.11 14.63
C THR A 82 3.82 -4.82 13.70
N SER A 83 3.96 -5.55 12.59
CA SER A 83 5.02 -5.30 11.60
C SER A 83 4.94 -3.91 10.97
N MET A 84 3.75 -3.29 10.95
CA MET A 84 3.59 -1.93 10.42
C MET A 84 4.37 -0.87 11.20
N SER A 85 4.67 -1.08 12.49
CA SER A 85 5.52 -0.13 13.23
C SER A 85 6.97 -0.14 12.76
N HIS A 86 7.43 -1.24 12.14
CA HIS A 86 8.78 -1.41 11.62
C HIS A 86 8.81 -1.48 10.08
N ARG A 87 7.73 -1.04 9.42
CA ARG A 87 7.53 -1.20 7.98
C ARG A 87 8.71 -0.69 7.15
N ILE A 88 9.25 0.48 7.48
CA ILE A 88 10.37 1.08 6.73
C ILE A 88 11.63 0.22 6.83
N ASP A 89 11.93 -0.32 8.01
CA ASP A 89 13.12 -1.15 8.20
C ASP A 89 12.98 -2.51 7.51
N LEU A 90 11.78 -3.10 7.56
CA LEU A 90 11.46 -4.33 6.82
C LEU A 90 11.53 -4.13 5.30
N MET A 91 11.00 -3.01 4.79
CA MET A 91 11.14 -2.67 3.37
C MET A 91 12.59 -2.48 2.97
N ARG A 92 13.41 -1.81 3.80
CA ARG A 92 14.86 -1.66 3.52
C ARG A 92 15.55 -3.02 3.46
N HIS A 93 15.20 -3.94 4.37
CA HIS A 93 15.73 -5.30 4.36
C HIS A 93 15.37 -6.03 3.06
N ILE A 94 14.10 -6.00 2.65
CA ILE A 94 13.63 -6.64 1.41
C ILE A 94 14.32 -6.05 0.18
N ILE A 95 14.38 -4.72 0.07
CA ILE A 95 15.04 -4.05 -1.06
C ILE A 95 16.53 -4.41 -1.10
N GLY A 96 17.19 -4.47 0.07
CA GLY A 96 18.60 -4.87 0.14
C GLY A 96 18.83 -6.33 -0.24
N ARG A 97 17.94 -7.23 0.19
CA ARG A 97 18.01 -8.67 -0.10
C ARG A 97 17.73 -8.99 -1.57
N HIS A 98 16.78 -8.27 -2.17
CA HIS A 98 16.40 -8.40 -3.59
C HIS A 98 16.98 -7.27 -4.45
N HIS A 99 18.17 -6.77 -4.10
CA HIS A 99 18.75 -5.57 -4.70
C HIS A 99 18.75 -5.58 -6.23
N ASP A 100 19.23 -6.67 -6.83
CA ASP A 100 19.38 -6.76 -8.29
C ASP A 100 18.03 -6.72 -9.00
N LEU A 101 17.01 -7.38 -8.44
CA LEU A 101 15.63 -7.34 -8.95
C LEU A 101 15.05 -5.92 -8.89
N TYR A 102 15.27 -5.20 -7.78
CA TYR A 102 14.82 -3.81 -7.64
C TYR A 102 15.58 -2.85 -8.55
N VAL A 103 16.88 -3.07 -8.77
CA VAL A 103 17.67 -2.26 -9.71
C VAL A 103 17.22 -2.48 -11.15
N GLU A 104 17.00 -3.74 -11.54
CA GLU A 104 16.51 -4.10 -12.87
C GLU A 104 15.13 -3.50 -13.16
N HIS A 105 14.29 -3.37 -12.14
CA HIS A 105 12.89 -2.97 -12.27
C HIS A 105 12.54 -1.70 -11.48
N LEU A 106 13.51 -0.80 -11.33
CA LEU A 106 13.39 0.40 -10.48
C LEU A 106 12.21 1.29 -10.86
N GLU A 107 12.00 1.51 -12.17
CA GLU A 107 10.90 2.35 -12.66
C GLU A 107 9.55 1.77 -12.26
N ALA A 108 9.33 0.47 -12.45
CA ALA A 108 8.09 -0.21 -12.09
C ALA A 108 7.85 -0.18 -10.57
N ALA A 109 8.89 -0.41 -9.77
CA ALA A 109 8.78 -0.34 -8.32
C ALA A 109 8.36 1.06 -7.82
N LEU A 110 9.02 2.11 -8.32
CA LEU A 110 8.76 3.50 -7.90
C LEU A 110 7.39 4.00 -8.37
N THR A 111 7.05 3.76 -9.64
CA THR A 111 5.74 4.16 -10.19
C THR A 111 4.59 3.41 -9.53
N GLY A 112 4.79 2.14 -9.16
CA GLY A 112 3.81 1.37 -8.38
C GLY A 112 3.59 1.97 -6.99
N ILE A 113 4.66 2.37 -6.27
CA ILE A 113 4.53 3.06 -4.98
C ILE A 113 3.75 4.37 -5.13
N GLU A 114 4.05 5.14 -6.18
CA GLU A 114 3.36 6.40 -6.45
C GLU A 114 1.89 6.19 -6.80
N ALA A 115 1.54 5.15 -7.56
CA ALA A 115 0.15 4.81 -7.86
C ALA A 115 -0.68 4.51 -6.59
N ILE A 116 -0.09 3.83 -5.60
CA ILE A 116 -0.73 3.62 -4.29
C ILE A 116 -0.86 4.95 -3.55
N SER A 117 0.15 5.83 -3.64
CA SER A 117 0.11 7.18 -3.07
C SER A 117 -1.04 8.03 -3.61
N LEU A 118 -1.17 8.08 -4.94
CA LEU A 118 -2.25 8.78 -5.63
C LEU A 118 -3.62 8.20 -5.23
N SER A 119 -3.75 6.88 -5.15
CA SER A 119 -5.00 6.23 -4.73
C SER A 119 -5.43 6.66 -3.32
N ARG A 120 -4.48 6.82 -2.38
CA ARG A 120 -4.77 7.35 -1.03
C ARG A 120 -5.14 8.83 -1.05
N LEU A 121 -4.51 9.63 -1.91
CA LEU A 121 -4.86 11.05 -2.07
C LEU A 121 -6.27 11.22 -2.64
N THR A 122 -6.66 10.42 -3.62
CA THR A 122 -8.04 10.40 -4.14
C THR A 122 -9.05 10.08 -3.04
N LEU A 123 -8.79 9.04 -2.22
CA LEU A 123 -9.66 8.71 -1.10
C LEU A 123 -9.77 9.88 -0.10
N TRP A 124 -8.65 10.54 0.20
CA TRP A 124 -8.62 11.70 1.08
C TRP A 124 -9.42 12.88 0.51
N GLU A 125 -9.31 13.14 -0.79
CA GLU A 125 -10.07 14.18 -1.47
C GLU A 125 -11.58 13.91 -1.43
N THR A 126 -12.01 12.68 -1.76
CA THR A 126 -13.41 12.24 -1.68
C THR A 126 -13.96 12.42 -0.26
N LEU A 127 -13.17 12.11 0.78
CA LEU A 127 -13.52 12.35 2.17
C LEU A 127 -13.71 13.84 2.47
N MET A 128 -12.79 14.70 2.00
CA MET A 128 -12.86 16.15 2.24
C MET A 128 -14.01 16.83 1.49
N ARG A 129 -14.41 16.28 0.33
CA ARG A 129 -15.57 16.75 -0.44
C ARG A 129 -16.91 16.35 0.20
N GLY A 130 -16.91 15.40 1.14
CA GLY A 130 -18.14 14.88 1.74
C GLY A 130 -18.96 14.02 0.76
N GLU A 131 -18.30 13.45 -0.24
CA GLU A 131 -18.93 12.52 -1.19
C GLU A 131 -19.38 11.23 -0.50
N HIS A 132 -20.34 10.52 -1.10
CA HIS A 132 -21.08 9.47 -0.38
C HIS A 132 -20.19 8.28 -0.01
N ASN A 133 -20.01 8.13 1.31
CA ASN A 133 -19.57 6.94 2.05
C ASN A 133 -18.18 6.30 1.79
N PRO A 134 -17.14 7.05 1.34
CA PRO A 134 -15.80 6.49 1.09
C PRO A 134 -15.19 5.77 2.31
N SER A 135 -15.52 6.21 3.53
CA SER A 135 -15.07 5.56 4.76
C SER A 135 -15.61 4.13 4.91
N ASN A 136 -16.89 3.89 4.60
CA ASN A 136 -17.46 2.56 4.71
C ASN A 136 -16.96 1.63 3.60
N ASP A 137 -16.76 2.16 2.39
CA ASP A 137 -16.21 1.39 1.29
C ASP A 137 -14.78 0.94 1.61
N PHE A 138 -13.95 1.84 2.15
CA PHE A 138 -12.62 1.49 2.66
C PHE A 138 -12.67 0.46 3.80
N LEU A 139 -13.62 0.55 4.74
CA LEU A 139 -13.74 -0.42 5.83
C LEU A 139 -14.22 -1.80 5.36
N ARG A 140 -15.00 -1.87 4.28
CA ARG A 140 -15.45 -3.13 3.66
C ARG A 140 -14.37 -3.78 2.81
N HIS A 141 -13.58 -2.97 2.11
CA HIS A 141 -12.54 -3.41 1.18
C HIS A 141 -11.22 -2.65 1.41
N PRO A 142 -10.60 -2.80 2.59
CA PRO A 142 -9.33 -2.14 2.87
C PRO A 142 -8.22 -2.70 1.98
N SER A 143 -7.27 -1.84 1.61
CA SER A 143 -6.11 -2.24 0.82
C SER A 143 -5.17 -3.18 1.59
N CYS A 144 -4.59 -4.14 0.87
CA CYS A 144 -3.62 -5.10 1.40
C CYS A 144 -2.20 -4.67 1.05
N GLY A 145 -1.22 -5.07 1.88
CA GLY A 145 0.20 -4.86 1.58
C GLY A 145 0.75 -3.46 1.81
N ASP A 146 -0.09 -2.44 1.80
CA ASP A 146 0.26 -1.02 1.95
C ASP A 146 -0.07 -0.43 3.34
N GLY A 147 -0.72 -1.22 4.20
CA GLY A 147 -1.16 -0.83 5.55
C GLY A 147 -2.64 -0.47 5.68
N GLY A 148 -3.43 -0.59 4.61
CA GLY A 148 -4.88 -0.37 4.62
C GLY A 148 -5.61 -1.25 5.63
N MET A 149 -5.43 -2.57 5.54
CA MET A 149 -5.98 -3.56 6.50
C MET A 149 -5.65 -3.19 7.94
N ALA A 150 -4.39 -2.81 8.20
CA ALA A 150 -3.97 -2.45 9.55
C ALA A 150 -4.66 -1.19 10.07
N THR A 151 -4.91 -0.23 9.17
CA THR A 151 -5.68 0.97 9.46
C THR A 151 -7.14 0.66 9.75
N ALA A 152 -7.79 -0.17 8.93
CA ALA A 152 -9.18 -0.57 9.12
C ALA A 152 -9.40 -1.28 10.46
N VAL A 153 -8.49 -2.17 10.87
CA VAL A 153 -8.55 -2.83 12.19
C VAL A 153 -8.42 -1.82 13.34
N ARG A 154 -7.49 -0.85 13.24
CA ARG A 154 -7.34 0.21 14.26
C ARG A 154 -8.57 1.10 14.38
N LEU A 155 -9.18 1.46 13.26
CA LEU A 155 -10.40 2.27 13.23
C LEU A 155 -11.59 1.50 13.84
N SER A 156 -11.77 0.24 13.43
CA SER A 156 -12.86 -0.60 13.91
C SER A 156 -12.77 -0.84 15.43
N THR A 157 -11.56 -1.00 15.96
CA THR A 157 -11.36 -1.20 17.40
C THR A 157 -11.51 0.07 18.23
N ARG A 158 -11.12 1.24 17.70
CA ARG A 158 -11.36 2.54 18.38
C ARG A 158 -12.84 2.89 18.45
N SER A 159 -13.62 2.58 17.43
CA SER A 159 -15.08 2.78 17.44
C SER A 159 -15.83 1.91 18.46
N MET A 160 -15.21 0.82 18.96
CA MET A 160 -15.77 -0.03 20.00
C MET A 160 -15.42 0.43 21.44
N THR A 161 -14.58 1.45 21.60
CA THR A 161 -14.34 2.07 22.90
C THR A 161 -15.35 3.21 23.05
N PRO A 162 -16.32 3.15 23.98
CA PRO A 162 -17.21 4.29 24.20
C PRO A 162 -16.32 5.49 24.55
N LEU A 163 -16.55 6.64 23.91
CA LEU A 163 -16.05 7.89 24.46
C LEU A 163 -16.62 7.99 25.89
N THR A 164 -15.79 7.68 26.88
CA THR A 164 -16.07 8.12 28.24
C THR A 164 -16.12 9.63 28.16
N THR A 165 -17.29 10.15 28.49
CA THR A 165 -17.66 11.56 28.51
C THR A 165 -16.53 12.43 29.01
N ARG A 166 -16.06 13.36 28.17
CA ARG A 166 -15.25 14.48 28.62
C ARG A 166 -16.16 15.71 28.75
N PRO A 167 -16.48 16.18 29.97
CA PRO A 167 -17.16 17.45 30.11
C PRO A 167 -16.14 18.59 29.95
N GLY A 168 -16.50 19.62 29.18
CA GLY A 168 -15.86 20.93 29.29
C GLY A 168 -15.44 21.60 27.97
N THR A 169 -16.35 22.42 27.46
CA THR A 169 -16.13 23.80 26.98
C THR A 169 -15.24 24.03 25.74
N LEU A 170 -15.89 24.36 24.61
CA LEU A 170 -15.30 25.14 23.52
C LEU A 170 -15.22 26.62 23.91
N PRO A 171 -14.13 27.33 23.60
CA PRO A 171 -14.21 28.72 23.21
C PRO A 171 -14.20 28.85 21.69
N SER A 172 -15.08 29.75 21.26
CA SER A 172 -15.40 30.22 19.93
C SER A 172 -14.24 30.96 19.24
N THR A 173 -14.33 31.00 17.91
CA THR A 173 -13.66 31.86 16.91
C THR A 173 -12.16 31.67 16.63
N ALA A 174 -11.87 31.00 15.51
CA ALA A 174 -10.70 31.29 14.68
C ALA A 174 -11.21 31.71 13.28
N THR A 175 -10.92 32.95 12.91
CA THR A 175 -11.20 33.55 11.60
C THR A 175 -10.39 32.83 10.51
N PRO A 176 -10.89 32.68 9.26
CA PRO A 176 -10.09 32.08 8.20
C PRO A 176 -8.93 33.00 7.82
N THR A 177 -7.71 32.48 7.86
CA THR A 177 -6.53 33.13 7.27
C THR A 177 -6.68 33.09 5.74
N GLU A 178 -6.82 34.26 5.14
CA GLU A 178 -6.89 34.47 3.70
C GLU A 178 -5.54 34.08 3.05
N ILE A 179 -5.57 33.19 2.06
CA ILE A 179 -4.40 32.84 1.25
C ILE A 179 -4.18 33.98 0.25
N PRO A 180 -3.01 34.66 0.22
CA PRO A 180 -2.79 35.72 -0.75
C PRO A 180 -2.69 35.13 -2.16
N ALA A 181 -3.42 35.75 -3.10
CA ALA A 181 -3.36 35.41 -4.51
C ALA A 181 -1.95 35.67 -5.09
N PRO A 182 -1.50 34.87 -6.08
CA PRO A 182 -0.20 35.08 -6.70
C PRO A 182 -0.15 36.40 -7.47
N GLU A 183 0.89 37.21 -7.23
CA GLU A 183 1.17 38.45 -7.96
C GLU A 183 1.31 38.16 -9.46
N THR A 184 0.55 38.89 -10.27
CA THR A 184 0.66 38.88 -11.72
C THR A 184 1.82 39.77 -12.15
N THR A 185 2.92 39.15 -12.59
CA THR A 185 4.03 39.86 -13.23
C THR A 185 3.57 40.41 -14.60
N PRO A 186 3.77 41.70 -14.93
CA PRO A 186 3.40 42.22 -16.24
C PRO A 186 4.33 41.68 -17.33
N THR A 187 3.73 41.12 -18.38
CA THR A 187 4.42 40.69 -19.60
C THR A 187 4.90 41.91 -20.38
N THR A 188 6.20 42.14 -20.45
CA THR A 188 6.79 43.14 -21.36
C THR A 188 6.73 42.62 -22.78
N THR A 189 5.84 43.18 -23.59
CA THR A 189 5.81 42.97 -25.05
C THR A 189 6.92 43.80 -25.69
N THR A 190 7.98 43.15 -26.17
CA THR A 190 8.97 43.78 -27.06
C THR A 190 8.50 43.62 -28.50
N THR A 191 8.02 44.71 -29.08
CA THR A 191 7.76 44.85 -30.51
C THR A 191 9.09 45.03 -31.25
N THR A 192 9.46 44.06 -32.08
CA THR A 192 10.54 44.21 -33.07
C THR A 192 9.93 44.71 -34.37
N ALA A 193 10.23 45.95 -34.74
CA ALA A 193 9.90 46.50 -36.05
C ALA A 193 11.03 46.19 -37.04
N HIS A 194 10.68 45.59 -38.17
CA HIS A 194 11.53 45.46 -39.34
C HIS A 194 11.66 46.82 -40.05
N SER A 195 12.91 47.21 -40.36
CA SER A 195 13.34 47.87 -41.60
C SER A 195 14.86 47.81 -41.70
#